data_AF-A0A257T0K8-F1
#
_entry.id   AF-A0A257T0K8-F1
#
_cell.length_a   1.000
_cell.length_b   1.000
_cell.length_c   1.000
_cell.angle_alpha   90.00
_cell.angle_beta   90.00
_cell.angle_gamma   90.00
#
_symmetry.space_group_name_H-M   'P 1'
#
loop_
_entity.id
_entity.type
_entity.pdbx_description
1 polymer ?
#
loop_
_entity_poly.entity_id
_entity_poly.type
_entity_poly.pdbx_seq_one_letter_code
_entity_poly.pdbx_strand_id
1 'polypeptide(L)'
;MNAEFIMNRQPVTLNATDTVGHATDLLLRHRLQALPVVGDDGHFVGIFSITRLLQLLLPKAATVRGGLTNLTYVHDAIDDLRARLQEINTRAVGDSIQQRIQEVGELAVGGQSDDTVTVVHPATPLMETLLILYHTHDNLPVVDEESGRLLGIVSYSDVVQKLAYKD
;
A
#
# COMPACT_ATOMS: atom_id res chain seq x y z
N MET A 1 14.30 3.61 -20.06
CA MET A 1 13.40 2.65 -19.39
C MET A 1 12.77 3.37 -18.21
N ASN A 2 11.47 3.16 -17.99
CA ASN A 2 10.63 3.93 -17.05
C ASN A 2 9.73 2.98 -16.24
N ALA A 3 8.91 3.52 -15.36
CA ALA A 3 7.95 2.75 -14.55
C ALA A 3 6.99 1.93 -15.42
N GLU A 4 6.52 2.49 -16.55
CA GLU A 4 5.64 1.79 -17.48
C GLU A 4 6.23 0.47 -18.00
N PHE A 5 7.54 0.42 -18.21
CA PHE A 5 8.22 -0.79 -18.67
C PHE A 5 8.14 -1.93 -17.63
N ILE A 6 8.31 -1.60 -16.34
CA ILE A 6 8.44 -2.60 -15.28
C ILE A 6 7.12 -2.96 -14.59
N MET A 7 6.11 -2.07 -14.65
CA MET A 7 4.86 -2.24 -13.91
C MET A 7 4.06 -3.48 -14.33
N ASN A 8 3.37 -4.06 -13.34
CA ASN A 8 2.24 -4.94 -13.59
C ASN A 8 1.01 -4.08 -13.97
N ARG A 9 0.52 -4.26 -15.20
CA ARG A 9 -0.61 -3.54 -15.79
C ARG A 9 -1.98 -4.05 -15.37
N GLN A 10 -2.03 -5.23 -14.75
CA GLN A 10 -3.26 -5.87 -14.30
C GLN A 10 -3.14 -6.22 -12.82
N PRO A 11 -2.93 -5.22 -11.94
CA PRO A 11 -2.93 -5.47 -10.51
C PRO A 11 -4.33 -5.91 -10.06
N VAL A 12 -4.38 -6.77 -9.05
CA VAL A 12 -5.61 -6.97 -8.29
C VAL A 12 -5.88 -5.68 -7.51
N THR A 13 -7.08 -5.12 -7.67
CA THR A 13 -7.49 -3.86 -7.02
C THR A 13 -8.65 -4.07 -6.07
N LEU A 14 -8.86 -3.09 -5.19
CA LEU A 14 -10.02 -2.97 -4.31
C LEU A 14 -10.82 -1.72 -4.69
N ASN A 15 -12.12 -1.75 -4.44
CA ASN A 15 -12.93 -0.54 -4.35
C ASN A 15 -12.91 0.00 -2.92
N ALA A 16 -13.08 1.31 -2.75
CA ALA A 16 -13.13 1.92 -1.42
C ALA A 16 -14.26 1.36 -0.53
N THR A 17 -15.34 0.86 -1.15
CA THR A 17 -16.49 0.24 -0.48
C THR A 17 -16.30 -1.23 -0.14
N ASP A 18 -15.23 -1.87 -0.62
CA ASP A 18 -14.89 -3.24 -0.24
C ASP A 18 -14.60 -3.32 1.26
N THR A 19 -14.77 -4.51 1.83
CA THR A 19 -14.49 -4.73 3.26
C THR A 19 -13.02 -5.07 3.49
N VAL A 20 -12.50 -4.72 4.66
CA VAL A 20 -11.15 -5.12 5.07
C VAL A 20 -11.00 -6.66 5.10
N GLY A 21 -12.07 -7.40 5.44
CA GLY A 21 -12.06 -8.86 5.37
C GLY A 21 -11.85 -9.39 3.96
N HIS A 22 -12.51 -8.78 2.96
CA HIS A 22 -12.29 -9.11 1.55
C HIS A 22 -10.86 -8.77 1.10
N ALA A 23 -10.37 -7.59 1.47
CA ALA A 23 -8.99 -7.19 1.19
C ALA A 23 -7.96 -8.16 1.78
N THR A 24 -8.16 -8.57 3.03
CA THR A 24 -7.31 -9.54 3.73
C THR A 24 -7.29 -10.88 3.00
N ASP A 25 -8.45 -11.35 2.55
CA ASP A 25 -8.57 -12.58 1.79
C ASP A 25 -7.81 -12.53 0.45
N LEU A 26 -7.92 -11.42 -0.29
CA LEU A 26 -7.17 -11.21 -1.53
C LEU A 26 -5.65 -11.18 -1.29
N LEU A 27 -5.18 -10.45 -0.27
CA LEU A 27 -3.76 -10.40 0.10
C LEU A 27 -3.21 -11.81 0.37
N LEU A 28 -3.93 -12.63 1.15
CA LEU A 28 -3.51 -13.97 1.51
C LEU A 28 -3.57 -14.96 0.35
N ARG A 29 -4.69 -14.98 -0.40
CA ARG A 29 -4.88 -15.92 -1.53
C ARG A 29 -3.87 -15.70 -2.64
N HIS A 30 -3.62 -14.43 -2.97
CA HIS A 30 -2.71 -14.06 -4.06
C HIS A 30 -1.27 -13.83 -3.58
N ARG A 31 -1.00 -13.97 -2.28
CA ARG A 31 0.32 -13.71 -1.65
C ARG A 31 0.85 -12.31 -1.98
N LEU A 32 -0.07 -11.34 -2.00
CA LEU A 32 0.23 -9.94 -2.28
C LEU A 32 0.51 -9.20 -0.98
N GLN A 33 1.43 -8.24 -1.01
CA GLN A 33 1.76 -7.40 0.15
C GLN A 33 0.88 -6.16 0.23
N ALA A 34 0.36 -5.70 -0.91
CA ALA A 34 -0.46 -4.51 -1.02
C ALA A 34 -1.40 -4.59 -2.23
N LEU A 35 -2.55 -3.93 -2.11
CA LEU A 35 -3.60 -3.81 -3.11
C LEU A 35 -3.89 -2.31 -3.33
N PRO A 36 -3.81 -1.81 -4.57
CA PRO A 36 -4.31 -0.48 -4.89
C PRO A 36 -5.83 -0.41 -4.67
N VAL A 37 -6.27 0.71 -4.11
CA VAL A 37 -7.68 1.03 -3.94
C VAL A 37 -8.06 2.06 -4.99
N VAL A 38 -9.16 1.81 -5.70
CA VAL A 38 -9.69 2.67 -6.75
C VAL A 38 -11.14 3.08 -6.44
N GLY A 39 -11.57 4.20 -7.01
CA GLY A 39 -12.98 4.55 -7.07
C GLY A 39 -13.68 3.95 -8.28
N ASP A 40 -14.99 4.21 -8.39
CA ASP A 40 -15.86 3.60 -9.40
C ASP A 40 -15.45 3.91 -10.86
N ASP A 41 -14.77 5.03 -11.11
CA ASP A 41 -14.26 5.44 -12.42
C ASP A 41 -12.79 5.00 -12.69
N GLY A 42 -12.19 4.27 -11.74
CA GLY A 42 -10.80 3.82 -11.78
C GLY A 42 -9.76 4.86 -11.35
N HIS A 43 -10.16 6.00 -10.77
CA HIS A 43 -9.22 6.90 -10.11
C HIS A 43 -8.54 6.20 -8.94
N PHE A 44 -7.24 6.45 -8.78
CA PHE A 44 -6.49 5.91 -7.65
C PHE A 44 -6.85 6.66 -6.36
N VAL A 45 -7.13 5.91 -5.30
CA VAL A 45 -7.55 6.46 -3.99
C VAL A 45 -6.48 6.24 -2.91
N GLY A 46 -5.78 5.10 -2.93
CA GLY A 46 -4.78 4.78 -1.93
C GLY A 46 -4.33 3.32 -1.99
N ILE A 47 -3.65 2.86 -0.94
CA ILE A 47 -3.18 1.47 -0.82
C ILE A 47 -3.72 0.83 0.44
N PHE A 48 -4.19 -0.41 0.31
CA PHE A 48 -4.39 -1.30 1.45
C PHE A 48 -3.30 -2.39 1.46
N SER A 49 -2.51 -2.48 2.54
CA SER A 49 -1.38 -3.40 2.66
C SER A 49 -1.43 -4.28 3.91
N ILE A 50 -0.57 -5.30 3.97
CA ILE A 50 -0.38 -6.10 5.18
C ILE A 50 0.10 -5.20 6.34
N THR A 51 1.00 -4.27 6.07
CA THR A 51 1.45 -3.28 7.06
C THR A 51 0.27 -2.47 7.59
N ARG A 52 -0.66 -2.05 6.70
CA ARG A 52 -1.85 -1.32 7.11
C ARG A 52 -2.79 -2.17 7.97
N LEU A 53 -3.00 -3.44 7.60
CA LEU A 53 -3.79 -4.37 8.40
C LEU A 53 -3.18 -4.56 9.81
N LEU A 54 -1.86 -4.70 9.90
CA LEU A 54 -1.15 -4.80 11.18
C LEU A 54 -1.31 -3.53 12.02
N GLN A 55 -1.19 -2.34 11.42
CA GLN A 55 -1.43 -1.06 12.11
C GLN A 55 -2.83 -0.98 12.71
N LEU A 56 -3.86 -1.50 12.03
CA LEU A 56 -5.23 -1.50 12.53
C LEU A 56 -5.42 -2.42 13.75
N LEU A 57 -4.59 -3.46 13.89
CA LEU A 57 -4.61 -4.38 15.05
C LEU A 57 -3.86 -3.81 16.26
N LEU A 58 -2.89 -2.93 16.01
CA LEU A 58 -2.08 -2.31 17.07
C LEU A 58 -2.90 -1.29 17.88
N PRO A 59 -2.57 -1.10 19.17
CA PRO A 59 -3.14 -0.02 19.96
C PRO A 59 -2.84 1.34 19.31
N LYS A 60 -3.82 2.25 19.30
CA LYS A 60 -3.63 3.60 18.75
C LYS A 60 -2.41 4.32 19.33
N ALA A 61 -2.08 4.08 20.60
CA ALA A 61 -0.92 4.67 21.25
C ALA A 61 0.41 4.30 20.55
N ALA A 62 0.48 3.20 19.81
CA ALA A 62 1.65 2.77 19.06
C ALA A 62 1.72 3.36 17.63
N THR A 63 0.59 3.80 17.07
CA THR A 63 0.49 4.21 15.66
C THR A 63 0.40 5.73 15.47
N VAL A 64 0.28 6.50 16.56
CA VAL A 64 0.31 7.97 16.50
C VAL A 64 1.75 8.49 16.41
N ARG A 65 1.94 9.67 15.82
CA ARG A 65 3.26 10.33 15.73
C ARG A 65 3.84 10.54 17.14
N GLY A 66 5.05 10.03 17.37
CA GLY A 66 5.69 10.04 18.70
C GLY A 66 5.05 9.07 19.70
N GLY A 67 4.27 8.11 19.23
CA GLY A 67 3.64 7.08 20.02
C GLY A 67 4.62 6.08 20.64
N LEU A 68 4.07 5.08 21.32
CA LEU A 68 4.82 4.01 21.96
C LEU A 68 5.61 3.21 20.93
N THR A 69 6.94 3.22 21.06
CA THR A 69 7.86 2.40 20.25
C THR A 69 8.18 1.06 20.91
N ASN A 70 7.68 0.83 22.13
CA ASN A 70 7.89 -0.39 22.89
C ASN A 70 6.57 -0.81 23.56
N LEU A 71 6.13 -2.05 23.28
CA LEU A 71 4.89 -2.63 23.79
C LEU A 71 5.14 -3.82 24.73
N THR A 72 6.33 -3.94 25.33
CA THR A 72 6.69 -5.07 26.21
C THR A 72 5.72 -5.27 27.38
N TYR A 73 5.02 -4.22 27.81
CA TYR A 73 4.04 -4.27 28.91
C TYR A 73 2.58 -4.29 28.44
N VAL A 74 2.35 -4.27 27.13
CA VAL A 74 1.02 -4.40 26.53
C VAL A 74 0.85 -5.86 26.13
N HIS A 75 0.02 -6.57 26.87
CA HIS A 75 -0.24 -7.99 26.64
C HIS A 75 -1.68 -8.15 26.15
N ASP A 76 -1.83 -8.55 24.89
CA ASP A 76 -3.09 -9.03 24.34
C ASP A 76 -2.99 -10.56 24.20
N ALA A 77 -4.05 -11.28 24.54
CA ALA A 77 -4.15 -12.68 24.15
C ALA A 77 -4.41 -12.78 22.65
N ILE A 78 -4.07 -13.91 22.03
CA ILE A 78 -4.34 -14.11 20.60
C ILE A 78 -5.84 -14.01 20.27
N ASP A 79 -6.70 -14.36 21.23
CA ASP A 79 -8.16 -14.26 21.09
C ASP A 79 -8.64 -12.79 21.08
N ASP A 80 -7.97 -11.89 21.82
CA ASP A 80 -8.25 -10.46 21.78
C ASP A 80 -7.90 -9.88 20.40
N LEU A 81 -6.74 -10.26 19.85
CA LEU A 81 -6.34 -9.85 18.50
C LEU A 81 -7.28 -10.43 17.44
N ARG A 82 -7.77 -11.66 17.63
CA ARG A 82 -8.77 -12.27 16.75
C ARG A 82 -10.10 -11.51 16.79
N ALA A 83 -10.56 -11.13 17.98
CA ALA A 83 -11.77 -10.32 18.13
C ALA A 83 -11.62 -8.95 17.44
N ARG A 84 -10.49 -8.26 17.65
CA ARG A 84 -10.18 -7.00 16.94
C ARG A 84 -10.17 -7.20 15.43
N LEU A 85 -9.54 -8.26 14.93
CA LEU A 85 -9.53 -8.56 13.50
C LEU A 85 -10.95 -8.77 12.96
N GLN A 86 -11.82 -9.49 13.68
CA GLN A 86 -13.22 -9.69 13.30
C GLN A 86 -13.98 -8.36 13.21
N GLU A 87 -13.78 -7.45 14.17
CA GLU A 87 -14.38 -6.10 14.13
C GLU A 87 -13.84 -5.22 13.00
N ILE A 88 -12.55 -5.35 12.68
CA ILE A 88 -11.91 -4.60 11.60
C ILE A 88 -12.39 -5.12 10.23
N ASN A 89 -12.56 -6.43 10.10
CA ASN A 89 -12.93 -7.08 8.84
C ASN A 89 -14.26 -6.59 8.25
N THR A 90 -15.16 -6.03 9.07
CA THR A 90 -16.44 -5.50 8.60
C THR A 90 -16.37 -4.05 8.15
N ARG A 91 -15.25 -3.35 8.36
CA ARG A 91 -15.08 -1.94 7.98
C ARG A 91 -14.83 -1.81 6.49
N ALA A 92 -15.22 -0.67 5.92
CA ALA A 92 -14.85 -0.33 4.56
C ALA A 92 -13.33 -0.07 4.46
N VAL A 93 -12.75 -0.45 3.33
CA VAL A 93 -11.34 -0.19 3.02
C VAL A 93 -11.10 1.31 2.99
N GLY A 94 -11.99 2.10 2.39
CA GLY A 94 -11.89 3.56 2.31
C GLY A 94 -11.71 4.22 3.68
N ASP A 95 -12.49 3.80 4.69
CA ASP A 95 -12.38 4.29 6.07
C ASP A 95 -11.04 3.91 6.73
N SER A 96 -10.40 2.86 6.20
CA SER A 96 -9.15 2.33 6.70
C SER A 96 -7.92 2.92 6.00
N ILE A 97 -8.06 3.60 4.87
CA ILE A 97 -6.94 4.12 4.05
C ILE A 97 -6.92 5.64 3.94
N GLN A 98 -6.89 6.35 5.09
CA GLN A 98 -6.81 7.81 5.13
C GLN A 98 -5.39 8.33 4.81
N GLN A 99 -4.91 8.06 3.60
CA GLN A 99 -3.58 8.43 3.13
C GLN A 99 -3.64 9.67 2.23
N ARG A 100 -2.56 10.44 2.23
CA ARG A 100 -2.32 11.54 1.30
C ARG A 100 -1.44 11.04 0.17
N ILE A 101 -1.84 11.31 -1.07
CA ILE A 101 -1.00 11.04 -2.24
C ILE A 101 0.19 12.01 -2.23
N GLN A 102 1.38 11.48 -2.42
CA GLN A 102 2.64 12.21 -2.49
C GLN A 102 3.33 11.95 -3.83
N GLU A 103 3.72 13.03 -4.51
CA GLU A 103 4.36 12.97 -5.82
C GLU A 103 5.89 12.82 -5.73
N VAL A 104 6.48 12.29 -6.80
CA VAL A 104 7.90 11.87 -6.88
C VAL A 104 8.93 13.02 -6.68
N GLY A 105 8.53 14.29 -6.72
CA GLY A 105 9.44 15.43 -6.50
C GLY A 105 9.59 15.85 -5.03
N GLU A 106 8.74 15.36 -4.14
CA GLU A 106 8.64 15.82 -2.75
C GLU A 106 9.22 14.82 -1.74
N LEU A 107 10.06 13.88 -2.19
CA LEU A 107 10.77 12.95 -1.32
C LEU A 107 11.76 13.70 -0.44
N ALA A 108 11.23 14.33 0.61
CA ALA A 108 12.00 14.81 1.71
C ALA A 108 12.74 13.59 2.28
N VAL A 109 14.07 13.66 2.23
CA VAL A 109 14.96 12.73 2.92
C VAL A 109 14.63 12.81 4.40
N GLY A 110 13.68 11.99 4.85
CA GLY A 110 13.14 12.09 6.20
C GLY A 110 11.82 11.35 6.37
N GLY A 111 11.91 10.02 6.56
CA GLY A 111 10.92 9.20 7.27
C GLY A 111 9.49 9.24 6.73
N GLN A 112 9.12 8.18 6.01
CA GLN A 112 7.75 7.91 5.64
C GLN A 112 6.82 8.01 6.86
N SER A 113 5.71 8.72 6.69
CA SER A 113 4.64 8.77 7.68
C SER A 113 3.55 7.79 7.25
N ASP A 114 2.93 7.09 8.20
CA ASP A 114 1.88 6.09 7.94
C ASP A 114 0.66 6.64 7.16
N ASP A 115 0.58 7.97 7.02
CA ASP A 115 -0.48 8.72 6.36
C ASP A 115 -0.14 9.18 4.94
N THR A 116 0.97 8.74 4.33
CA THR A 116 1.27 9.05 2.93
C THR A 116 1.42 7.81 2.05
N VAL A 117 1.05 7.95 0.78
CA VAL A 117 1.32 6.98 -0.28
C VAL A 117 2.05 7.68 -1.41
N THR A 118 3.24 7.21 -1.73
CA THR A 118 4.00 7.71 -2.88
C THR A 118 3.49 7.06 -4.15
N VAL A 119 3.16 7.87 -5.15
CA VAL A 119 2.80 7.40 -6.50
C VAL A 119 3.93 7.71 -7.47
N VAL A 120 3.99 6.97 -8.58
CA VAL A 120 4.85 7.27 -9.72
C VAL A 120 4.01 7.39 -11.00
N HIS A 121 4.57 7.94 -12.06
CA HIS A 121 3.91 8.08 -13.35
C HIS A 121 4.54 7.15 -14.40
N PRO A 122 3.84 6.84 -15.51
CA PRO A 122 4.37 5.97 -16.57
C PRO A 122 5.77 6.37 -17.04
N ALA A 123 6.00 7.67 -17.18
CA ALA A 123 7.26 8.25 -17.64
C ALA A 123 8.35 8.34 -16.55
N THR A 124 8.05 8.08 -15.27
CA THR A 124 9.03 8.15 -14.18
C THR A 124 10.23 7.26 -14.50
N PRO A 125 11.48 7.80 -14.48
CA PRO A 125 12.67 7.02 -14.82
C PRO A 125 12.82 5.78 -13.94
N LEU A 126 13.21 4.64 -14.53
CA LEU A 126 13.29 3.37 -13.78
C LEU A 126 14.20 3.48 -12.55
N MET A 127 15.36 4.15 -12.67
CA MET A 127 16.27 4.32 -11.53
C MET A 127 15.63 5.10 -10.38
N GLU A 128 14.81 6.10 -10.71
CA GLU A 128 14.03 6.85 -9.72
C GLU A 128 12.98 5.93 -9.07
N THR A 129 12.20 5.20 -9.88
CA THR A 129 11.23 4.20 -9.37
C THR A 129 11.88 3.20 -8.40
N LEU A 130 13.08 2.69 -8.72
CA LEU A 130 13.81 1.76 -7.86
C LEU A 130 14.30 2.42 -6.56
N LEU A 131 14.75 3.68 -6.62
CA LEU A 131 15.17 4.44 -5.45
C LEU A 131 14.00 4.68 -4.49
N ILE A 132 12.84 5.07 -5.03
CA ILE A 132 11.62 5.25 -4.25
C ILE A 132 11.22 3.93 -3.60
N LEU A 133 11.13 2.86 -4.39
CA LEU A 133 10.76 1.53 -3.89
C LEU A 133 11.69 1.08 -2.76
N TYR A 134 13.00 1.33 -2.89
CA TYR A 134 13.99 1.05 -1.84
C TYR A 134 13.76 1.86 -0.56
N HIS A 135 13.37 3.14 -0.66
CA HIS A 135 13.18 4.00 0.51
C HIS A 135 11.84 3.81 1.20
N THR A 136 10.77 3.60 0.43
CA THR A 136 9.41 3.43 0.98
C THR A 136 9.16 2.02 1.47
N HIS A 137 9.88 1.02 0.96
CA HIS A 137 9.59 -0.40 1.24
C HIS A 137 8.13 -0.80 0.91
N ASP A 138 7.46 -0.01 0.08
CA ASP A 138 6.06 -0.17 -0.30
C ASP A 138 5.93 -0.29 -1.82
N ASN A 139 4.90 -1.01 -2.26
CA ASN A 139 4.57 -1.09 -3.68
C ASN A 139 4.17 0.29 -4.20
N LEU A 140 4.63 0.63 -5.42
CA LEU A 140 4.41 1.94 -6.02
C LEU A 140 3.25 1.87 -7.03
N PRO A 141 2.13 2.55 -6.80
CA PRO A 141 1.08 2.73 -7.79
C PRO A 141 1.62 3.57 -8.93
N VAL A 142 1.38 3.11 -10.16
CA VAL A 142 1.63 3.91 -11.36
C VAL A 142 0.33 4.57 -11.75
N VAL A 143 0.27 5.89 -11.61
CA VAL A 143 -0.93 6.71 -11.80
C VAL A 143 -0.73 7.62 -13.00
N ASP A 144 -1.75 7.72 -13.84
CA ASP A 144 -1.80 8.68 -14.93
C ASP A 144 -1.86 10.11 -14.39
N GLU A 145 -0.93 10.97 -14.80
CA GLU A 145 -0.78 12.32 -14.24
C GLU A 145 -1.96 13.24 -14.59
N GLU A 146 -2.57 13.06 -15.76
CA GLU A 146 -3.70 13.90 -16.21
C GLU A 146 -5.04 13.43 -15.64
N SER A 147 -5.32 12.13 -15.70
CA SER A 147 -6.61 11.57 -15.32
C SER A 147 -6.70 11.08 -13.88
N GLY A 148 -5.56 10.91 -13.19
CA GLY A 148 -5.51 10.34 -11.84
C GLY A 148 -5.86 8.84 -11.79
N ARG A 149 -5.96 8.17 -12.94
CA ARG A 149 -6.34 6.76 -13.03
C ARG A 149 -5.16 5.85 -12.70
N LEU A 150 -5.44 4.76 -12.01
CA LEU A 150 -4.45 3.71 -11.79
C LEU A 150 -4.15 2.97 -13.10
N LEU A 151 -2.89 2.95 -13.51
CA LEU A 151 -2.40 2.26 -14.71
C LEU A 151 -1.68 0.95 -14.39
N GLY A 152 -1.16 0.81 -13.17
CA GLY A 152 -0.46 -0.39 -12.74
C GLY A 152 0.15 -0.25 -11.36
N ILE A 153 0.96 -1.24 -10.98
CA ILE A 153 1.74 -1.22 -9.74
C ILE A 153 3.15 -1.72 -10.02
N VAL A 154 4.13 -1.20 -9.29
CA VAL A 154 5.50 -1.71 -9.25
C VAL A 154 5.81 -2.23 -7.86
N SER A 155 6.04 -3.54 -7.74
CA SER A 155 6.54 -4.19 -6.53
C SER A 155 7.98 -4.70 -6.72
N TYR A 156 8.63 -5.07 -5.61
CA TYR A 156 9.92 -5.77 -5.66
C TYR A 156 9.86 -7.05 -6.51
N SER A 157 8.74 -7.79 -6.41
CA SER A 157 8.54 -9.01 -7.19
C SER A 157 8.45 -8.71 -8.68
N ASP A 158 7.75 -7.65 -9.10
CA ASP A 158 7.67 -7.26 -10.52
C ASP A 158 9.05 -6.92 -11.07
N VAL A 159 9.84 -6.14 -10.32
CA VAL A 159 11.21 -5.77 -10.69
C VAL A 159 12.08 -7.01 -10.84
N VAL A 160 12.13 -7.86 -9.81
CA VAL A 160 12.97 -9.07 -9.83
C VAL A 160 12.50 -10.05 -10.90
N GLN A 161 11.20 -10.26 -11.07
CA GLN A 161 10.64 -11.15 -12.08
C GLN A 161 11.05 -10.71 -13.49
N LYS A 162 10.91 -9.41 -13.80
CA LYS A 162 11.23 -8.88 -15.13
C LYS A 162 12.74 -8.84 -15.42
N LEU A 163 13.57 -8.78 -14.38
CA LEU A 163 15.03 -8.87 -14.51
C LEU A 163 15.52 -10.32 -14.61
N ALA A 164 14.88 -11.25 -13.88
CA ALA A 164 15.26 -12.65 -13.85
C ALA A 164 14.78 -13.42 -15.10
N TYR A 165 13.63 -13.02 -15.63
CA TYR A 165 13.03 -13.62 -16.81
C TYR A 165 12.92 -12.53 -17.87
N LYS A 166 13.81 -12.59 -18.87
CA LYS A 166 13.67 -11.79 -20.10
C LYS A 166 12.40 -12.26 -20.81
N ASP A 167 11.56 -11.31 -21.20
CA ASP A 167 10.66 -11.47 -22.35
C ASP A 167 11.49 -11.54 -23.64
#